data_AF-A0A1M7R7C8-F1
#
_entry.id   AF-A0A1M7R7C8-F1
#
_cell.length_a   1.000
_cell.length_b   1.000
_cell.length_c   1.000
_cell.angle_alpha   90.00
_cell.angle_beta   90.00
_cell.angle_gamma   90.00
#
_symmetry.space_group_name_H-M   'P 1'
#
loop_
_entity.id
_entity.type
_entity.pdbx_description
1 polymer ?
#
loop_
_entity_poly.entity_id
_entity_poly.type
_entity_poly.pdbx_seq_one_letter_code
_entity_poly.pdbx_strand_id
1 'polypeptide(L)'
;MVGTLTPHRHTRVLALWCTLTGHDPDWFDEPEREALLARTEVAALAEVPDAVLMDAGLAVRRGTSLPLERWLAAVRVVRPAARVSA
;
A
#
# COMPACT_ATOMS: atom_id res chain seq x y z
N MET A 1 1.25 25.49 5.96
CA MET A 1 0.65 24.87 4.77
C MET A 1 0.38 23.41 5.10
N VAL A 2 -0.85 23.10 5.50
CA VAL A 2 -1.27 21.72 5.83
C VAL A 2 -1.42 21.01 4.49
N GLY A 3 -0.51 20.07 4.20
CA GLY A 3 -0.53 19.31 2.96
C GLY A 3 -1.80 18.47 2.87
N THR A 4 -2.79 18.94 2.10
CA THR A 4 -3.92 18.15 1.61
C THR A 4 -3.48 17.23 0.46
N LEU A 5 -2.41 16.48 0.70
CA LEU A 5 -2.09 15.27 -0.04
C LEU A 5 -2.49 14.20 0.97
N THR A 6 -3.49 13.34 0.78
CA THR A 6 -3.26 12.08 0.07
C THR A 6 -4.51 11.16 -0.01
N PRO A 7 -5.79 11.60 -0.01
CA PRO A 7 -6.89 10.65 -0.22
C PRO A 7 -6.70 9.86 -1.53
N HIS A 8 -6.21 10.53 -2.58
CA HIS A 8 -5.86 9.90 -3.84
C HIS A 8 -4.71 8.87 -3.74
N ARG A 9 -3.74 9.04 -2.83
CA ARG A 9 -2.63 8.09 -2.68
C ARG A 9 -3.05 6.85 -1.90
N HIS A 10 -3.88 6.99 -0.86
CA HIS A 10 -4.40 5.84 -0.12
C HIS A 10 -5.27 4.97 -1.04
N THR A 11 -6.16 5.60 -1.83
CA THR A 11 -6.97 4.88 -2.83
C THR A 11 -6.09 4.20 -3.88
N ARG A 12 -4.96 4.81 -4.25
CA ARG A 12 -4.00 4.18 -5.17
C ARG A 12 -3.33 2.95 -4.57
N VAL A 13 -2.94 2.98 -3.30
CA VAL A 13 -2.41 1.80 -2.59
C VAL A 13 -3.44 0.68 -2.56
N LEU A 14 -4.70 1.00 -2.30
CA LEU A 14 -5.79 0.02 -2.34
C LEU A 14 -5.95 -0.59 -3.73
N ALA A 15 -5.97 0.22 -4.79
CA ALA A 15 -6.08 -0.27 -6.16
C ALA A 15 -4.90 -1.19 -6.55
N LEU A 16 -3.68 -0.86 -6.11
CA LEU A 16 -2.51 -1.70 -6.31
C LEU A 16 -2.63 -3.02 -5.54
N TRP A 17 -3.10 -2.96 -4.29
CA TRP A 17 -3.35 -4.15 -3.49
C TRP A 17 -4.35 -5.08 -4.17
N CYS A 18 -5.49 -4.54 -4.61
CA CYS A 18 -6.52 -5.26 -5.36
C CYS A 18 -5.96 -5.91 -6.63
N THR A 19 -5.12 -5.19 -7.37
CA THR A 19 -4.44 -5.72 -8.56
C THR A 19 -3.53 -6.92 -8.23
N LEU A 20 -2.80 -6.84 -7.11
CA LEU A 20 -1.87 -7.89 -6.68
C LEU A 20 -2.57 -9.13 -6.14
N THR A 21 -3.71 -8.95 -5.48
CA THR A 21 -4.50 -10.03 -4.85
C THR A 21 -5.60 -10.57 -5.76
N GLY A 22 -5.90 -9.89 -6.87
CA GLY A 22 -7.01 -10.24 -7.75
C GLY A 22 -8.38 -9.92 -7.14
N HIS A 23 -8.44 -9.05 -6.14
CA HIS A 23 -9.69 -8.55 -5.58
C HIS A 23 -10.24 -7.40 -6.43
N ASP A 24 -11.56 -7.30 -6.54
CA ASP A 24 -12.22 -6.17 -7.17
C ASP A 24 -12.27 -5.00 -6.16
N PRO A 25 -11.74 -3.81 -6.50
CA PRO A 25 -11.87 -2.63 -5.63
C PRO A 25 -13.33 -2.21 -5.36
N ASP A 26 -14.27 -2.58 -6.24
CA ASP A 26 -15.71 -2.30 -6.06
C ASP A 26 -16.40 -3.32 -5.13
N TRP A 27 -15.66 -4.34 -4.65
CA TRP A 27 -16.19 -5.30 -3.67
C TRP A 27 -16.32 -4.70 -2.26
N PHE A 28 -15.58 -3.63 -1.96
CA PHE A 28 -15.65 -2.99 -0.64
C PHE A 28 -16.78 -1.97 -0.60
N ASP A 29 -17.69 -2.15 0.35
CA ASP A 29 -18.66 -1.12 0.70
C ASP A 29 -17.91 0.13 1.22
N GLU A 30 -18.51 1.31 1.07
CA GLU A 30 -17.91 2.58 1.50
C GLU A 30 -17.32 2.56 2.93
N PRO A 31 -18.05 2.11 3.98
CA PRO A 31 -17.48 2.10 5.33
C PRO A 31 -16.29 1.14 5.49
N GLU A 32 -16.29 0.01 4.78
CA GLU A 32 -15.20 -0.95 4.81
C GLU A 32 -13.96 -0.39 4.12
N ARG A 33 -14.16 0.26 2.97
CA ARG A 33 -13.12 0.96 2.25
C ARG A 33 -12.51 2.07 3.09
N GLU A 34 -13.33 2.91 3.74
CA GLU A 34 -12.84 3.97 4.62
C GLU A 34 -12.02 3.40 5.79
N ALA A 35 -12.50 2.34 6.44
CA ALA A 35 -11.79 1.68 7.52
C ALA A 35 -10.43 1.11 7.06
N LEU A 36 -10.38 0.52 5.86
CA LEU A 36 -9.14 0.01 5.28
C LEU A 36 -8.16 1.13 4.93
N LEU A 37 -8.64 2.22 4.32
CA LEU A 37 -7.83 3.39 3.96
C LEU A 37 -7.30 4.16 5.18
N ALA A 38 -7.98 4.06 6.32
CA ALA A 38 -7.56 4.66 7.59
C ALA A 38 -6.46 3.87 8.32
N ARG A 39 -6.10 2.67 7.82
CA ARG A 39 -5.04 1.87 8.44
C ARG A 39 -3.67 2.54 8.35
N THR A 40 -2.90 2.45 9.42
CA THR A 40 -1.54 3.01 9.50
C THR A 40 -0.59 2.39 8.47
N GLU A 41 -0.78 1.12 8.11
CA GLU A 41 0.00 0.49 7.04
C GLU A 41 -0.27 1.13 5.68
N VAL A 42 -1.52 1.46 5.36
CA VAL A 42 -1.89 2.13 4.11
C VAL A 42 -1.25 3.52 4.06
N ALA A 43 -1.29 4.27 5.16
CA ALA A 43 -0.62 5.56 5.26
C ALA A 43 0.91 5.43 5.01
N ALA A 44 1.55 4.41 5.58
CA ALA A 44 2.99 4.18 5.37
C ALA A 44 3.32 3.74 3.93
N LEU A 45 2.45 2.95 3.31
CA LEU A 45 2.59 2.53 1.91
C LEU A 45 2.32 3.69 0.94
N ALA A 46 1.47 4.65 1.30
CA ALA A 46 1.15 5.81 0.46
C ALA A 46 2.34 6.75 0.21
N GLU A 47 3.36 6.70 1.08
CA GLU A 47 4.64 7.42 0.94
C GLU A 47 5.62 6.71 -0.01
N VAL A 48 5.28 5.52 -0.50
CA VAL A 48 6.16 4.67 -1.31
C VAL A 48 5.75 4.75 -2.79
N PRO A 49 6.70 4.87 -3.73
CA PRO A 49 6.39 4.87 -5.15
C PRO A 49 5.70 3.58 -5.62
N ASP A 50 4.71 3.70 -6.50
CA ASP A 50 3.91 2.60 -7.07
C ASP A 50 4.78 1.43 -7.59
N ALA A 51 5.92 1.74 -8.25
CA ALA A 51 6.81 0.71 -8.79
C ALA A 51 7.42 -0.18 -7.69
N VAL A 52 7.80 0.42 -6.56
CA VAL A 52 8.35 -0.31 -5.39
C VAL A 52 7.25 -1.10 -4.69
N LEU A 53 6.05 -0.52 -4.58
CA LEU A 53 4.88 -1.20 -4.04
C LEU A 53 4.55 -2.46 -4.87
N MET A 54 4.55 -2.33 -6.20
CA MET A 54 4.27 -3.44 -7.10
C MET A 54 5.33 -4.55 -6.98
N ASP A 55 6.62 -4.18 -7.04
CA ASP A 55 7.72 -5.14 -6.95
C ASP A 55 7.72 -5.90 -5.60
N ALA A 56 7.64 -5.16 -4.49
CA ALA A 56 7.56 -5.74 -3.15
C ALA A 56 6.32 -6.63 -3.00
N GLY A 57 5.18 -6.21 -3.54
CA GLY A 57 3.92 -6.96 -3.51
C GLY A 57 4.02 -8.28 -4.27
N LEU A 58 4.56 -8.27 -5.48
CA LEU A 58 4.80 -9.46 -6.28
C LEU A 58 5.74 -10.46 -5.59
N ALA A 59 6.75 -9.96 -4.86
CA ALA A 59 7.72 -10.78 -4.16
C ALA A 59 7.14 -11.52 -2.95
N VAL A 60 6.15 -10.95 -2.24
CA VAL A 60 5.64 -11.54 -0.99
C VAL A 60 4.19 -12.02 -1.03
N ARG A 61 3.42 -11.72 -2.08
CA ARG A 61 2.06 -12.23 -2.26
C ARG A 61 2.05 -13.76 -2.37
N ARG A 62 0.95 -14.38 -1.92
CA ARG A 62 0.72 -15.83 -2.05
C ARG A 62 -0.66 -16.07 -2.61
N GLY A 63 -0.74 -16.31 -3.92
CA GLY A 63 -2.02 -16.37 -4.63
C GLY A 63 -2.77 -15.04 -4.49
N THR A 64 -3.96 -15.09 -3.90
CA THR A 64 -4.79 -13.91 -3.61
C THR A 64 -4.49 -13.25 -2.26
N SER A 65 -3.59 -13.80 -1.45
CA SER A 65 -3.30 -13.29 -0.11
C SER A 65 -2.09 -12.35 -0.10
N LEU A 66 -2.29 -11.13 0.40
CA LEU A 66 -1.23 -10.14 0.67
C LEU A 66 -1.54 -9.34 1.95
N PRO A 67 -1.06 -9.76 3.13
CA PRO A 67 -1.22 -8.97 4.35
C PRO A 67 -0.48 -7.62 4.25
N LEU A 68 -1.12 -6.53 4.68
CA LEU A 68 -0.58 -5.17 4.56
C LEU A 68 0.75 -5.01 5.33
N GLU A 69 0.85 -5.64 6.51
CA GLU A 69 2.04 -5.63 7.36
C GLU A 69 3.21 -6.34 6.67
N ARG A 70 2.91 -7.46 6.00
CA ARG A 70 3.90 -8.23 5.21
C ARG A 70 4.36 -7.43 4.00
N TRP A 71 3.43 -6.75 3.33
CA TRP A 71 3.75 -5.89 2.20
C TRP A 71 4.63 -4.71 2.61
N LEU A 72 4.28 -4.05 3.72
CA LEU A 72 5.09 -2.97 4.30
C LEU A 72 6.49 -3.44 4.73
N ALA A 73 6.59 -4.63 5.34
CA ALA A 73 7.87 -5.24 5.67
C ALA A 73 8.72 -5.50 4.41
N ALA A 74 8.11 -5.98 3.33
CA ALA A 74 8.79 -6.22 2.06
C ALA A 74 9.33 -4.92 1.44
N VAL A 75 8.51 -3.86 1.43
CA VAL A 75 8.95 -2.54 0.95
C VAL A 75 10.18 -2.03 1.70
N ARG A 76 10.23 -2.22 3.03
CA ARG A 76 11.39 -1.84 3.85
C ARG A 76 12.67 -2.62 3.51
N VAL A 77 12.54 -3.81 2.92
CA VAL A 77 13.68 -4.61 2.44
C VAL A 77 14.11 -4.17 1.04
N VAL A 78 13.15 -3.94 0.13
CA VAL A 78 13.42 -3.47 -1.26
C VAL A 78 13.97 -2.03 -1.28
N ARG A 79 13.71 -1.24 -0.23
CA ARG A 79 14.34 0.05 0.05
C ARG A 79 15.25 -0.05 1.27
N PRO A 80 16.51 -0.56 1.16
CA PRO A 80 17.41 -0.58 2.31
C PRO A 80 17.78 0.81 2.84
N ALA A 81 17.57 1.89 2.08
CA ALA A 81 17.95 3.23 2.52
C ALA A 81 17.18 4.33 1.76
N ALA A 82 16.28 5.01 2.47
CA ALA A 82 16.06 6.44 2.30
C ALA A 82 16.39 7.18 3.62
N ARG A 83 17.31 6.62 4.41
CA ARG A 83 17.81 7.22 5.65
C ARG A 83 19.33 7.14 5.71
N VAL A 84 19.97 7.78 4.74
CA VAL A 84 21.29 8.40 4.95
C VAL A 84 21.22 9.78 4.31
N SER A 85 20.71 10.74 5.07
CA SER A 85 21.13 12.13 4.90
C SER A 85 21.57 12.60 6.28
N ALA A 86 22.87 12.88 6.35
CA ALA A 86 23.56 13.53 7.44
C ALA A 86 23.06 14.96 7.67
#